data_AF-Q2UM31-F1
#
_entry.id   AF-Q2UM31-F1
#
_cell.length_a   1.000
_cell.length_b   1.000
_cell.length_c   1.000
_cell.angle_alpha   90.00
_cell.angle_beta   90.00
_cell.angle_gamma   90.00
#
_symmetry.space_group_name_H-M   'P 1'
#
loop_
_entity.id
_entity.type
_entity.pdbx_description
1 polymer ?
#
loop_
_entity_poly.entity_id
_entity_poly.type
_entity_poly.pdbx_seq_one_letter_code
_entity_poly.pdbx_strand_id
1 'polypeptide(L)'
;MDPVAPVQEDIRRVGRKELYTDFGKRMEYIKTFLDFTDVIPELTHRLYEKMLEFDITARALRTRSTTSEAQIEDLFTIDSPQVQRRKIFWKWYLTRLCSDPGQPSYWEYLRKVGVHPYECLSRLRKTTSL
;
A
#
# COMPACT_ATOMS: atom_id res chain seq x y z
N MET A 1 34.88 -39.09 5.44
CA MET A 1 34.75 -38.04 4.42
C MET A 1 33.27 -37.96 4.10
N ASP A 2 32.55 -37.16 4.88
CA ASP A 2 31.10 -36.98 4.68
C ASP A 2 30.87 -36.14 3.41
N PRO A 3 29.91 -36.50 2.56
CA PRO A 3 29.62 -35.73 1.36
C PRO A 3 28.99 -34.40 1.79
N VAL A 4 29.68 -33.31 1.47
CA VAL A 4 29.17 -31.94 1.65
C VAL A 4 27.88 -31.82 0.84
N ALA A 5 26.76 -31.60 1.53
CA ALA A 5 25.47 -31.37 0.93
C ALA A 5 25.55 -30.22 -0.09
N PRO A 6 24.82 -30.29 -1.23
CA PRO A 6 24.87 -29.26 -2.24
C PRO A 6 24.48 -27.91 -1.63
N VAL A 7 25.32 -26.91 -1.83
CA VAL A 7 25.09 -25.54 -1.39
C VAL A 7 23.77 -25.08 -2.00
N GLN A 8 22.85 -24.68 -1.13
CA GLN A 8 21.51 -24.21 -1.49
C GLN A 8 21.60 -23.06 -2.52
N GLU A 9 21.38 -23.37 -3.80
CA GLU A 9 21.54 -22.45 -4.94
C GLU A 9 20.47 -21.34 -4.99
N ASP A 10 19.52 -21.31 -4.06
CA ASP A 10 18.34 -20.45 -4.15
C ASP A 10 18.40 -19.17 -3.28
N ILE A 11 19.55 -18.90 -2.64
CA ILE A 11 19.73 -17.69 -1.84
C ILE A 11 20.18 -16.55 -2.74
N ARG A 12 19.24 -15.63 -3.07
CA ARG A 12 19.55 -14.38 -3.80
C ARG A 12 20.57 -13.56 -3.03
N ARG A 13 21.78 -13.43 -3.59
CA ARG A 13 22.83 -12.57 -3.01
C ARG A 13 22.55 -11.10 -3.28
N VAL A 14 22.61 -10.30 -2.22
CA VAL A 14 22.47 -8.84 -2.28
C VAL A 14 23.67 -8.21 -1.61
N GLY A 15 24.36 -7.30 -2.31
CA GLY A 15 25.54 -6.63 -1.78
C GLY A 15 25.20 -5.66 -0.65
N ARG A 16 25.75 -5.87 0.55
CA ARG A 16 25.51 -4.96 1.70
C ARG A 16 25.80 -3.50 1.38
N LYS A 17 26.91 -3.22 0.67
CA LYS A 17 27.29 -1.84 0.30
C LYS A 17 26.20 -1.19 -0.56
N GLU A 18 25.70 -1.92 -1.55
CA GLU A 18 24.70 -1.45 -2.51
C GLU A 18 23.41 -1.04 -1.81
N LEU A 19 22.99 -1.79 -0.79
CA LEU A 19 21.82 -1.43 0.03
C LEU A 19 21.96 -0.06 0.68
N TYR A 20 23.17 0.38 1.08
CA TYR A 20 23.35 1.67 1.76
C TYR A 20 23.79 2.80 0.83
N THR A 21 24.38 2.50 -0.33
CA THR A 21 24.91 3.51 -1.26
C THR A 21 24.03 3.77 -2.47
N ASP A 22 23.20 2.80 -2.88
CA ASP A 22 22.38 2.88 -4.08
C ASP A 22 20.89 2.83 -3.71
N PHE A 23 20.19 3.93 -3.97
CA PHE A 23 18.77 4.04 -3.69
C PHE A 23 17.92 3.12 -4.59
N GLY A 24 18.30 2.97 -5.86
CA GLY A 24 17.60 2.13 -6.82
C GLY A 24 17.66 0.66 -6.42
N LYS A 25 18.86 0.15 -6.11
CA LYS A 25 19.06 -1.22 -5.63
C LYS A 25 18.41 -1.49 -4.28
N ARG A 26 18.42 -0.51 -3.37
CA ARG A 26 17.67 -0.61 -2.11
C ARG A 26 16.17 -0.74 -2.38
N MET A 27 15.63 0.07 -3.28
CA MET A 27 14.21 0.05 -3.62
C MET A 27 13.82 -1.27 -4.30
N GLU A 28 14.65 -1.75 -5.23
CA GLU A 28 14.48 -3.05 -5.88
C GLU A 28 14.50 -4.19 -4.85
N TYR A 29 15.49 -4.22 -3.96
CA TYR A 29 15.55 -5.20 -2.87
C TYR A 29 14.28 -5.19 -2.02
N ILE A 30 13.80 -4.02 -1.60
CA ILE A 30 12.60 -3.89 -0.79
C ILE A 30 11.37 -4.39 -1.55
N LYS A 31 11.23 -4.01 -2.84
CA LYS A 31 10.13 -4.45 -3.71
C LYS A 31 10.09 -5.96 -3.83
N THR A 32 11.26 -6.57 -4.07
CA THR A 32 11.40 -8.02 -4.21
C THR A 32 11.24 -8.76 -2.89
N PHE A 33 11.79 -8.24 -1.79
CA PHE A 33 11.74 -8.89 -0.47
C PHE A 33 10.32 -9.00 0.07
N LEU A 34 9.52 -7.96 -0.10
CA LEU A 34 8.14 -7.93 0.36
C LEU A 34 7.15 -8.46 -0.68
N ASP A 35 7.63 -8.78 -1.89
CA ASP A 35 6.78 -9.02 -3.06
C ASP A 35 5.67 -7.95 -3.17
N PHE A 36 6.12 -6.68 -3.16
CA PHE A 36 5.29 -5.54 -2.77
C PHE A 36 3.98 -5.46 -3.56
N THR A 37 3.95 -5.92 -4.82
CA THR A 37 2.73 -5.91 -5.65
C THR A 37 1.67 -6.88 -5.14
N ASP A 38 2.09 -8.03 -4.62
CA ASP A 38 1.23 -9.18 -4.34
C ASP A 38 0.72 -9.12 -2.89
N VAL A 39 1.50 -8.52 -1.98
CA VAL A 39 1.11 -8.34 -0.57
C VAL A 39 0.26 -7.09 -0.32
N ILE A 40 0.20 -6.13 -1.25
CA ILE A 40 -0.57 -4.88 -1.09
C ILE A 40 -2.01 -5.11 -0.63
N PRO A 41 -2.80 -6.05 -1.22
CA PRO A 41 -4.18 -6.28 -0.80
C PRO A 41 -4.29 -6.70 0.67
N GLU A 42 -3.43 -7.61 1.10
CA GLU A 42 -3.44 -8.18 2.44
C GLU A 42 -2.89 -7.19 3.48
N LEU A 43 -1.80 -6.50 3.13
CA LEU A 43 -1.24 -5.42 3.95
C LEU A 43 -2.27 -4.30 4.16
N THR A 44 -2.96 -3.89 3.09
CA THR A 44 -4.02 -2.87 3.17
C THR A 44 -5.15 -3.36 4.05
N HIS A 45 -5.59 -4.62 3.91
CA HIS A 45 -6.64 -5.18 4.74
C HIS A 45 -6.29 -5.17 6.21
N ARG A 46 -5.11 -5.67 6.57
CA ARG A 46 -4.62 -5.75 7.95
C ARG A 46 -4.40 -4.38 8.56
N LEU A 47 -3.95 -3.40 7.78
CA LEU A 47 -3.85 -2.01 8.22
C LEU A 47 -5.23 -1.45 8.63
N TYR A 48 -6.26 -1.67 7.82
CA TYR A 48 -7.61 -1.19 8.14
C TYR A 48 -8.21 -1.91 9.35
N GLU A 49 -7.93 -3.20 9.55
CA GLU A 49 -8.31 -3.90 10.78
C GLU A 49 -7.67 -3.23 12.01
N LYS A 50 -6.36 -2.97 11.95
CA LYS A 50 -5.65 -2.28 13.04
C LYS A 50 -6.14 -0.86 13.27
N MET A 51 -6.49 -0.11 12.23
CA MET A 51 -7.06 1.22 12.40
C MET A 51 -8.49 1.20 12.95
N LEU A 52 -9.25 0.12 12.80
CA LEU A 52 -10.60 0.02 13.36
C LEU A 52 -10.61 -0.58 14.77
N GLU A 53 -9.51 -1.20 15.19
CA GLU A 53 -9.29 -1.70 16.55
C GLU A 53 -9.20 -0.56 17.60
N PHE A 54 -8.69 0.61 17.21
CA PHE A 54 -8.58 1.77 18.10
C PHE A 54 -9.66 2.82 17.80
N ASP A 55 -10.28 3.32 18.86
CA ASP A 55 -11.38 4.30 18.82
C ASP A 55 -10.95 5.62 18.12
N ILE A 56 -9.75 6.11 18.42
CA ILE A 56 -9.23 7.36 17.86
C ILE A 56 -9.03 7.28 16.35
N THR A 57 -8.56 6.14 15.84
CA THR A 57 -8.36 5.92 14.41
C THR A 57 -9.68 5.62 13.70
N ALA A 58 -10.58 4.87 14.32
CA ALA A 58 -11.94 4.66 13.79
C ALA A 58 -12.71 6.00 13.70
N ARG A 59 -12.60 6.85 14.73
CA ARG A 59 -13.13 8.22 14.76
C ARG A 59 -12.51 9.07 13.66
N ALA A 60 -11.19 9.08 13.52
CA ALA A 60 -10.50 9.83 12.49
C ALA A 60 -10.94 9.39 11.08
N LEU A 61 -11.13 8.09 10.85
CA LEU A 61 -11.62 7.55 9.59
C LEU A 61 -13.03 8.05 9.27
N ARG A 62 -13.89 8.20 10.29
CA ARG A 62 -15.29 8.64 10.15
C ARG A 62 -15.42 10.16 10.02
N THR A 63 -14.87 10.90 10.97
CA THR A 63 -15.11 12.33 11.16
C THR A 63 -14.00 13.22 10.59
N ARG A 64 -12.87 12.63 10.18
CA ARG A 64 -11.65 13.34 9.75
C ARG A 64 -11.08 14.26 10.83
N SER A 65 -11.46 14.05 12.09
CA SER A 65 -11.01 14.82 13.24
C SER A 65 -10.86 13.88 14.44
N THR A 66 -9.99 14.26 15.36
CA THR A 66 -9.83 13.62 16.68
C THR A 66 -10.08 14.61 17.81
N THR A 67 -10.58 15.81 17.51
CA THR A 67 -10.68 16.92 18.46
C THR A 67 -11.80 16.74 19.48
N SER A 68 -12.84 15.97 19.13
CA SER A 68 -13.98 15.70 20.02
C SER A 68 -13.90 14.28 20.57
N GLU A 69 -14.13 14.15 21.88
CA GLU A 69 -14.24 12.86 22.56
C GLU A 69 -15.67 12.31 22.60
N ALA A 70 -16.63 12.98 21.93
CA ALA A 70 -18.01 12.52 21.86
C ALA A 70 -18.10 11.07 21.35
N GLN A 71 -19.05 10.31 21.92
CA GLN A 71 -19.34 8.96 21.50
C GLN A 71 -19.95 8.98 20.09
N ILE A 72 -19.47 8.09 19.23
CA ILE A 72 -19.94 7.96 17.84
C ILE A 72 -20.55 6.57 17.70
N GLU A 73 -21.85 6.51 17.45
CA GLU A 73 -22.58 5.25 17.32
C GLU A 73 -22.39 4.59 15.94
N ASP A 74 -22.17 5.39 14.88
CA ASP A 74 -22.03 4.92 13.50
C ASP A 74 -20.56 4.90 13.02
N LEU A 75 -19.73 4.16 13.76
CA LEU A 75 -18.34 3.89 13.36
C LEU A 75 -18.30 2.91 12.18
N PHE A 76 -17.28 3.04 11.34
CA PHE A 76 -17.10 2.11 10.23
C PHE A 76 -16.64 0.74 10.72
N THR A 77 -17.16 -0.29 10.07
CA THR A 77 -16.65 -1.66 10.15
C THR A 77 -15.74 -1.97 8.96
N ILE A 78 -15.02 -3.09 9.03
CA ILE A 78 -14.14 -3.52 7.95
C ILE A 78 -14.88 -3.73 6.62
N ASP A 79 -16.16 -4.12 6.69
CA ASP A 79 -17.04 -4.35 5.54
C ASP A 79 -17.83 -3.12 5.10
N SER A 80 -17.68 -1.99 5.80
CA SER A 80 -18.36 -0.75 5.43
C SER A 80 -17.98 -0.32 4.01
N PRO A 81 -18.94 0.10 3.15
CA PRO A 81 -18.67 0.50 1.77
C PRO A 81 -17.60 1.59 1.65
N GLN A 82 -17.51 2.48 2.64
CA GLN A 82 -16.51 3.52 2.74
C GLN A 82 -15.10 2.93 2.91
N VAL A 83 -14.94 1.94 3.79
CA VAL A 83 -13.66 1.25 4.03
C VAL A 83 -13.26 0.44 2.81
N GLN A 84 -14.17 -0.31 2.21
CA GLN A 84 -13.90 -1.10 1.00
C GLN A 84 -13.45 -0.22 -0.17
N ARG A 85 -14.11 0.93 -0.41
CA ARG A 85 -13.65 1.91 -1.41
C ARG A 85 -12.24 2.41 -1.10
N ARG A 86 -11.94 2.74 0.15
CA ARG A 86 -10.59 3.20 0.53
C ARG A 86 -9.52 2.11 0.36
N LYS A 87 -9.84 0.84 0.66
CA LYS A 87 -8.95 -0.31 0.40
C LYS A 87 -8.63 -0.43 -1.09
N ILE A 88 -9.64 -0.30 -1.96
CA ILE A 88 -9.45 -0.31 -3.42
C ILE A 88 -8.56 0.84 -3.85
N PHE A 89 -8.82 2.07 -3.37
CA PHE A 89 -7.96 3.22 -3.66
C PHE A 89 -6.52 2.99 -3.23
N TRP A 90 -6.30 2.54 -2.00
CA TRP A 90 -4.97 2.26 -1.45
C TRP A 90 -4.23 1.21 -2.28
N LYS A 91 -4.92 0.16 -2.70
CA LYS A 91 -4.36 -0.84 -3.63
C LYS A 91 -3.85 -0.17 -4.90
N TRP A 92 -4.69 0.58 -5.60
CA TRP A 92 -4.31 1.26 -6.84
C TRP A 92 -3.18 2.27 -6.63
N TYR A 93 -3.24 3.04 -5.54
CA TYR A 93 -2.25 4.04 -5.20
C TYR A 93 -0.88 3.41 -4.96
N LEU A 94 -0.81 2.37 -4.13
CA LEU A 94 0.43 1.67 -3.84
C LEU A 94 0.99 0.93 -5.06
N THR A 95 0.14 0.26 -5.84
CA THR A 95 0.56 -0.36 -7.11
C THR A 95 1.20 0.68 -8.02
N ARG A 96 0.62 1.88 -8.11
CA ARG A 96 1.17 2.95 -8.94
C ARG A 96 2.44 3.55 -8.35
N LEU A 97 2.51 3.73 -7.03
CA LEU A 97 3.70 4.20 -6.32
C LEU A 97 4.91 3.27 -6.55
N CYS A 98 4.66 1.96 -6.64
CA CYS A 98 5.67 0.95 -6.91
C CYS A 98 6.03 0.78 -8.40
N SER A 99 5.32 1.44 -9.32
CA SER A 99 5.62 1.39 -10.75
C SER A 99 6.84 2.24 -11.14
N ASP A 100 7.24 2.19 -12.41
CA ASP A 100 8.43 2.88 -12.93
C ASP A 100 8.27 4.42 -12.93
N PRO A 101 9.09 5.16 -12.16
CA PRO A 101 9.06 6.62 -12.14
C PRO A 101 9.64 7.28 -13.40
N GLY A 102 10.30 6.54 -14.29
CA GLY A 102 10.78 7.04 -15.58
C GLY A 102 9.66 7.36 -16.57
N GLN A 103 8.45 6.82 -16.35
CA GLN A 103 7.30 7.04 -17.22
C GLN A 103 6.56 8.32 -16.84
N PRO A 104 6.25 9.23 -17.79
CA PRO A 104 5.50 10.46 -17.50
C PRO A 104 4.14 10.20 -16.85
N SER A 105 3.50 9.10 -17.22
CA SER A 105 2.21 8.68 -16.67
C SER A 105 2.25 8.42 -15.16
N TYR A 106 3.42 8.07 -14.58
CA TYR A 106 3.61 7.92 -13.13
C TYR A 106 3.33 9.24 -12.42
N TRP A 107 3.99 10.30 -12.88
CA TRP A 107 3.90 11.64 -12.32
C TRP A 107 2.53 12.25 -12.54
N GLU A 108 1.89 12.01 -13.69
CA GLU A 108 0.51 12.44 -13.92
C GLU A 108 -0.47 11.83 -12.93
N TYR A 109 -0.30 10.55 -12.59
CA TYR A 109 -1.16 9.90 -11.61
C TYR A 109 -0.95 10.48 -10.21
N LEU A 110 0.30 10.62 -9.77
CA LEU A 110 0.61 11.21 -8.46
C LEU A 110 0.09 12.64 -8.34
N ARG A 111 0.23 13.44 -9.41
CA ARG A 111 -0.35 14.79 -9.47
C ARG A 111 -1.87 14.74 -9.36
N LYS A 112 -2.55 13.85 -10.08
CA LYS A 112 -4.01 13.70 -10.01
C LYS A 112 -4.48 13.36 -8.59
N VAL A 113 -3.81 12.42 -7.93
CA VAL A 113 -4.10 12.05 -6.54
C VAL A 113 -3.87 13.23 -5.58
N GLY A 114 -2.80 13.99 -5.78
CA GLY A 114 -2.48 15.16 -4.95
C GLY A 114 -3.49 16.30 -5.08
N VAL A 115 -4.03 16.54 -6.28
CA VAL A 115 -5.03 17.59 -6.50
C VAL A 115 -6.44 17.14 -6.09
N HIS A 116 -6.76 15.85 -6.24
CA HIS A 116 -8.12 15.32 -6.01
C HIS A 116 -8.13 14.04 -5.16
N PRO A 117 -7.85 14.12 -3.83
CA PRO A 117 -7.78 12.94 -2.97
C PRO A 117 -9.08 12.11 -2.90
N TYR A 118 -10.23 12.74 -3.21
CA TYR A 118 -11.57 12.14 -3.08
C TYR A 118 -12.24 11.78 -4.41
N GLU A 119 -11.84 12.37 -5.55
CA GLU A 119 -12.44 12.08 -6.87
C GLU A 119 -11.77 10.93 -7.62
N CYS A 120 -10.51 10.57 -7.32
CA CYS A 120 -9.83 9.45 -7.99
C CYS A 120 -10.61 8.13 -7.88
N LEU A 121 -11.45 7.97 -6.85
CA LEU A 121 -12.32 6.82 -6.66
C LEU A 121 -13.50 6.73 -7.63
N SER A 122 -14.03 7.86 -8.14
CA SER A 122 -15.22 7.86 -9.00
C SER A 122 -14.90 7.51 -10.46
N ARG A 123 -13.69 7.84 -10.93
CA ARG A 123 -13.25 7.56 -12.32
C ARG A 123 -12.66 6.17 -12.54
N LEU A 124 -12.10 5.52 -11.52
CA LEU A 124 -11.56 4.16 -11.64
C LEU A 124 -12.64 3.10 -11.97
N ARG A 125 -13.92 3.40 -11.75
CA ARG A 125 -15.05 2.54 -12.18
C ARG A 125 -15.28 2.55 -13.70
N LYS A 126 -14.79 3.56 -14.42
CA LYS A 126 -15.03 3.72 -15.88
C LYS A 126 -13.97 3.05 -16.75
N THR A 127 -12.84 2.61 -16.20
CA THR A 127 -11.73 2.01 -16.96
C THR A 127 -11.67 0.48 -16.92
N THR A 128 -12.55 -0.18 -16.16
CA THR A 128 -12.59 -1.66 -16.04
C THR A 128 -13.82 -2.27 -16.72
N SER A 129 -14.45 -1.55 -17.64
CA SER A 129 -15.52 -2.06 -18.50
C SER A 129 -15.04 -2.07 -19.95
N LEU A 130 -14.02 -2.87 -20.23
CA LEU A 130 -13.63 -3.40 -21.54
C LEU A 130 -13.12 -4.82 -21.32
#